data_AF-H6NGF3-F1
#
_entry.id   AF-H6NGF3-F1
#
_cell.length_a   1.000
_cell.length_b   1.000
_cell.length_c   1.000
_cell.angle_alpha   90.00
_cell.angle_beta   90.00
_cell.angle_gamma   90.00
#
_symmetry.space_group_name_H-M   'P 1'
#
loop_
_entity.id
_entity.type
_entity.pdbx_description
1 polymer ?
#
loop_
_entity_poly.entity_id
_entity_poly.type
_entity_poly.pdbx_seq_one_letter_code
_entity_poly.pdbx_strand_id
1 'polypeptide(L)'
;MQQRQKPKKQTPLWYIGAAVMFIFSQLKTLVPLLKFSKFGGAFLSMLISVGAYALIYPWQFAVGFVLLLLVHEMGHVFAARQKGLPVSAPMFIPFLGALISMKRHPRDAATEAYVAIGGPVLGTVGALAAYGLGIYLDSPLFYSLAYVGFLLNLLNLLPIHPLDGGRISTAVTRWLWLVGLIAGLVVIFYLRSILFFIIWAMFAYDLYKKFVSKKKSGQTRVMNASFQVAADPLIEQGYLIPGPEHKRDLPFLTYSDLEGQQFVKVYWEGLDFTGTIPMMEQGLIKRTHVTRLERQQKEDGLYLMVHCQVEYAKYENDAYYDVTPATRWKYGIAYLLLAAFLFVMMREVHEVPGLQLR
;
A
#
# COMPACT_ATOMS: atom_id res chain seq x y z
N MET A 1 -32.57 -55.60 16.64
CA MET A 1 -32.58 -54.13 16.91
C MET A 1 -32.00 -53.42 15.69
N GLN A 2 -32.84 -52.85 14.82
CA GLN A 2 -32.40 -52.02 13.69
C GLN A 2 -32.17 -50.58 14.16
N GLN A 3 -30.92 -50.10 14.11
CA GLN A 3 -30.61 -48.69 14.40
C GLN A 3 -31.03 -47.82 13.21
N ARG A 4 -32.09 -47.03 13.40
CA ARG A 4 -32.45 -45.91 12.51
C ARG A 4 -31.34 -44.85 12.54
N GLN A 5 -30.65 -44.64 11.42
CA GLN A 5 -29.78 -43.48 11.24
C GLN A 5 -30.64 -42.21 11.16
N LYS A 6 -30.38 -41.24 12.06
CA LYS A 6 -31.00 -39.91 12.03
C LYS A 6 -30.35 -39.06 10.93
N PRO A 7 -31.12 -38.28 10.14
CA PRO A 7 -30.54 -37.42 9.10
C PRO A 7 -29.74 -36.27 9.74
N LYS A 8 -28.50 -36.06 9.26
CA LYS A 8 -27.66 -34.91 9.63
C LYS A 8 -28.36 -33.62 9.19
N LYS A 9 -28.80 -32.80 10.15
CA LYS A 9 -29.24 -31.42 9.91
C LYS A 9 -28.06 -30.63 9.34
N GLN A 10 -28.09 -30.34 8.04
CA GLN A 10 -27.16 -29.42 7.40
C GLN A 10 -27.45 -28.01 7.94
N THR A 11 -26.47 -27.41 8.63
CA THR A 11 -26.57 -26.06 9.17
C THR A 11 -26.42 -25.03 8.05
N PRO A 12 -27.11 -23.86 8.12
CA PRO A 12 -27.10 -22.83 7.07
C PRO A 12 -25.72 -22.20 6.79
N LEU A 13 -24.70 -22.52 7.60
CA LEU A 13 -23.31 -22.11 7.39
C LEU A 13 -22.70 -22.63 6.07
N TRP A 14 -23.13 -23.80 5.59
CA TRP A 14 -22.54 -24.38 4.38
C TRP A 14 -22.96 -23.62 3.11
N TYR A 15 -24.18 -23.09 3.07
CA TYR A 15 -24.67 -22.23 1.98
C TYR A 15 -23.89 -20.91 1.93
N ILE A 16 -23.54 -20.35 3.10
CA ILE A 16 -22.72 -19.14 3.20
C ILE A 16 -21.29 -19.45 2.73
N GLY A 17 -20.70 -20.57 3.16
CA GLY A 17 -19.38 -21.02 2.70
C GLY A 17 -19.35 -21.28 1.20
N ALA A 18 -20.41 -21.89 0.64
CA ALA A 18 -20.55 -22.15 -0.78
C ALA A 18 -20.74 -20.86 -1.60
N ALA A 19 -21.54 -19.90 -1.10
CA ALA A 19 -21.72 -18.59 -1.73
C ALA A 19 -20.42 -17.78 -1.73
N VAL A 20 -19.67 -17.77 -0.62
CA VAL A 20 -18.36 -17.12 -0.53
C VAL A 20 -17.36 -17.77 -1.50
N MET A 21 -17.31 -19.09 -1.58
CA MET A 21 -16.45 -19.80 -2.53
C MET A 21 -16.86 -19.57 -3.98
N PHE A 22 -18.15 -19.45 -4.27
CA PHE A 22 -18.66 -19.14 -5.60
C PHE A 22 -18.30 -17.70 -6.02
N ILE A 23 -18.46 -16.73 -5.12
CA ILE A 23 -18.03 -15.35 -5.37
C ILE A 23 -16.51 -15.30 -5.59
N PHE A 24 -15.73 -16.02 -4.78
CA PHE A 24 -14.27 -16.10 -4.95
C PHE A 24 -13.85 -16.79 -6.27
N SER A 25 -14.59 -17.80 -6.73
CA SER A 25 -14.29 -18.48 -7.99
C SER A 25 -14.62 -17.61 -9.21
N GLN A 26 -15.71 -16.84 -9.16
CA GLN A 26 -16.05 -15.83 -10.16
C GLN A 26 -15.07 -14.65 -10.13
N LEU A 27 -14.50 -14.31 -8.97
CA LEU A 27 -13.45 -13.31 -8.86
C LEU A 27 -12.16 -13.79 -9.54
N LYS A 28 -11.81 -15.08 -9.40
CA LYS A 28 -10.63 -15.69 -10.06
C LYS A 28 -10.73 -15.74 -11.58
N THR A 29 -11.93 -15.88 -12.15
CA THR A 29 -12.14 -15.88 -13.61
C THR A 29 -12.09 -14.48 -14.23
N LEU A 30 -12.23 -13.41 -13.42
CA LEU A 30 -12.11 -12.02 -13.87
C LEU A 30 -10.67 -11.48 -13.83
N VAL A 31 -9.78 -12.07 -13.02
CA VAL A 31 -8.36 -11.69 -12.90
C VAL A 31 -7.58 -11.77 -14.23
N PRO A 32 -7.82 -12.75 -15.13
CA PRO A 32 -7.20 -12.76 -16.46
C PRO A 32 -7.77 -11.70 -17.42
N LEU A 33 -9.04 -11.30 -17.26
CA LEU A 33 -9.70 -10.29 -18.09
C LEU A 33 -9.23 -8.85 -17.76
N LEU A 34 -8.80 -8.63 -16.51
CA LEU A 34 -8.14 -7.41 -16.03
C LEU A 34 -6.79 -7.11 -16.72
N LYS A 35 -6.26 -8.01 -17.54
CA LYS A 35 -5.01 -7.83 -18.30
C LYS A 35 -5.19 -7.10 -19.65
N PHE A 36 -6.37 -6.55 -19.93
CA PHE A 36 -6.60 -5.74 -21.14
C PHE A 36 -6.30 -4.26 -20.87
N SER A 37 -5.15 -3.75 -21.34
CA SER A 37 -4.69 -2.35 -21.23
C SER A 37 -4.62 -1.78 -19.79
N LYS A 38 -3.61 -0.95 -19.49
CA LYS A 38 -3.51 -0.26 -18.17
C LYS A 38 -4.78 0.55 -17.82
N PHE A 39 -5.56 0.94 -18.83
CA PHE A 39 -6.83 1.64 -18.67
C PHE A 39 -8.05 0.72 -18.64
N GLY A 40 -8.01 -0.42 -19.33
CA GLY A 40 -9.15 -1.34 -19.39
C GLY A 40 -9.39 -2.06 -18.06
N GLY A 41 -8.31 -2.44 -17.36
CA GLY A 41 -8.42 -3.01 -16.02
C GLY A 41 -9.06 -2.06 -14.99
N ALA A 42 -8.67 -0.78 -14.99
CA ALA A 42 -9.24 0.23 -14.11
C ALA A 42 -10.74 0.45 -14.42
N PHE A 43 -11.09 0.61 -15.70
CA PHE A 43 -12.48 0.79 -16.12
C PHE A 43 -13.36 -0.42 -15.77
N LEU A 44 -12.86 -1.64 -16.00
CA LEU A 44 -13.57 -2.86 -15.64
C LEU A 44 -13.79 -2.96 -14.11
N SER A 45 -12.77 -2.64 -13.31
CA SER A 45 -12.90 -2.62 -11.84
C SER A 45 -13.94 -1.61 -11.35
N MET A 46 -14.05 -0.46 -12.04
CA MET A 46 -15.06 0.56 -11.78
C MET A 46 -16.46 0.03 -12.09
N LEU A 47 -16.67 -0.59 -13.25
CA LEU A 47 -17.97 -1.19 -13.61
C LEU A 47 -18.38 -2.31 -12.65
N ILE A 48 -17.45 -3.17 -12.24
CA ILE A 48 -17.70 -4.22 -11.24
C ILE A 48 -18.13 -3.58 -9.91
N SER A 49 -17.47 -2.49 -9.50
CA SER A 49 -17.82 -1.78 -8.27
C SER A 49 -19.19 -1.12 -8.34
N VAL A 50 -19.53 -0.48 -9.47
CA VAL A 50 -20.88 0.05 -9.71
C VAL A 50 -21.91 -1.07 -9.62
N GLY A 51 -21.68 -2.21 -10.28
CA GLY A 51 -22.56 -3.37 -10.24
C GLY A 51 -22.76 -3.89 -8.81
N ALA A 52 -21.68 -4.02 -8.04
CA ALA A 52 -21.73 -4.48 -6.65
C ALA A 52 -22.52 -3.53 -5.74
N TYR A 53 -22.31 -2.20 -5.85
CA TYR A 53 -23.10 -1.23 -5.10
C TYR A 53 -24.56 -1.18 -5.56
N ALA A 54 -24.83 -1.40 -6.85
CA ALA A 54 -26.19 -1.44 -7.41
C ALA A 54 -27.02 -2.65 -6.92
N LEU A 55 -26.39 -3.67 -6.32
CA LEU A 55 -27.11 -4.77 -5.65
C LEU A 55 -27.76 -4.33 -4.33
N ILE A 56 -27.25 -3.26 -3.71
CA ILE A 56 -27.67 -2.78 -2.38
C ILE A 56 -28.38 -1.43 -2.48
N TYR A 57 -27.95 -0.58 -3.41
CA TYR A 57 -28.45 0.78 -3.60
C TYR A 57 -29.03 0.97 -5.01
N PRO A 58 -29.86 2.00 -5.24
CA PRO A 58 -30.29 2.36 -6.59
C PRO A 58 -29.09 2.57 -7.51
N TRP A 59 -29.18 2.09 -8.75
CA TRP A 59 -28.05 2.12 -9.68
C TRP A 59 -27.53 3.53 -9.95
N GLN A 60 -28.40 4.56 -9.95
CA GLN A 60 -27.97 5.95 -10.11
C GLN A 60 -27.08 6.41 -8.95
N PHE A 61 -27.42 6.01 -7.72
CA PHE A 61 -26.62 6.29 -6.54
C PHE A 61 -25.29 5.53 -6.61
N ALA A 62 -25.31 4.26 -6.99
CA ALA A 62 -24.09 3.46 -7.16
C ALA A 62 -23.11 4.09 -8.16
N VAL A 63 -23.62 4.55 -9.31
CA VAL A 63 -22.81 5.28 -10.31
C VAL A 63 -22.25 6.56 -9.72
N GLY A 64 -23.10 7.41 -9.12
CA GLY A 64 -22.66 8.68 -8.52
C GLY A 64 -21.62 8.49 -7.42
N PHE A 65 -21.79 7.47 -6.58
CA PHE A 65 -20.88 7.15 -5.48
C PHE A 65 -19.51 6.70 -5.99
N VAL A 66 -19.47 5.83 -7.00
CA VAL A 66 -18.21 5.41 -7.62
C VAL A 66 -17.53 6.56 -8.35
N LEU A 67 -18.29 7.49 -8.94
CA LEU A 67 -17.72 8.72 -9.51
C LEU A 67 -17.11 9.63 -8.44
N LEU A 68 -17.73 9.77 -7.27
CA LEU A 68 -17.13 10.52 -6.15
C LEU A 68 -15.84 9.88 -5.65
N LEU A 69 -15.81 8.54 -5.52
CA LEU A 69 -14.59 7.79 -5.24
C LEU A 69 -13.50 8.05 -6.30
N LEU A 70 -13.87 8.03 -7.58
CA LEU A 70 -12.94 8.33 -8.66
C LEU A 70 -12.37 9.74 -8.56
N VAL A 71 -13.21 10.74 -8.30
CA VAL A 71 -12.76 12.13 -8.13
C VAL A 71 -11.80 12.25 -6.94
N HIS A 72 -12.08 11.57 -5.83
CA HIS A 72 -11.18 11.50 -4.68
C HIS A 72 -9.82 10.89 -5.06
N GLU A 73 -9.80 9.70 -5.68
CA GLU A 73 -8.55 9.05 -6.08
C GLU A 73 -7.75 9.86 -7.10
N MET A 74 -8.45 10.53 -8.02
CA MET A 74 -7.80 11.43 -8.98
C MET A 74 -7.08 12.57 -8.28
N GLY A 75 -7.54 13.00 -7.10
CA GLY A 75 -6.85 13.98 -6.25
C GLY A 75 -5.46 13.49 -5.83
N HIS A 76 -5.35 12.24 -5.39
CA HIS A 76 -4.05 11.62 -5.11
C HIS A 76 -3.19 11.49 -6.36
N VAL A 77 -3.78 11.05 -7.48
CA VAL A 77 -3.06 10.89 -8.75
C VAL A 77 -2.46 12.22 -9.23
N PHE A 78 -3.24 13.30 -9.19
CA PHE A 78 -2.76 14.63 -9.58
C PHE A 78 -1.68 15.15 -8.65
N ALA A 79 -1.88 15.05 -7.32
CA ALA A 79 -0.89 15.48 -6.34
C ALA A 79 0.43 14.69 -6.47
N ALA A 80 0.35 13.38 -6.71
CA ALA A 80 1.51 12.53 -6.92
C ALA A 80 2.25 12.88 -8.22
N ARG A 81 1.54 13.13 -9.32
CA ARG A 81 2.13 13.57 -10.59
C ARG A 81 2.84 14.92 -10.46
N GLN A 82 2.28 15.86 -9.72
CA GLN A 82 2.93 17.16 -9.43
C GLN A 82 4.24 16.99 -8.64
N LYS A 83 4.36 15.92 -7.84
CA LYS A 83 5.58 15.54 -7.13
C LYS A 83 6.51 14.61 -7.94
N GLY A 84 6.21 14.38 -9.22
CA GLY A 84 7.01 13.53 -10.10
C GLY A 84 6.95 12.05 -9.74
N LEU A 85 5.95 11.61 -8.97
CA LEU A 85 5.81 10.22 -8.58
C LEU A 85 5.09 9.40 -9.68
N PRO A 86 5.64 8.25 -10.09
CA PRO A 86 5.02 7.37 -11.09
C PRO A 86 3.84 6.60 -10.47
N VAL A 87 2.63 7.03 -10.82
CA VAL A 87 1.36 6.45 -10.33
C VAL A 87 0.56 5.77 -11.44
N SER A 88 -0.09 4.65 -11.10
CA SER A 88 -1.01 3.95 -12.00
C SER A 88 -2.42 4.58 -11.98
N ALA A 89 -3.29 4.11 -12.88
CA ALA A 89 -4.72 4.37 -12.75
C ALA A 89 -5.27 3.75 -11.45
N PRO A 90 -6.31 4.35 -10.83
CA PRO A 90 -6.96 3.79 -9.65
C PRO A 90 -7.66 2.46 -9.98
N MET A 91 -7.51 1.48 -9.10
CA MET A 91 -8.22 0.21 -9.16
C MET A 91 -9.28 0.16 -8.07
N PHE A 92 -10.52 -0.13 -8.44
CA PHE A 92 -11.64 -0.14 -7.51
C PHE A 92 -11.89 -1.54 -6.96
N ILE A 93 -12.05 -1.64 -5.65
CA ILE A 93 -12.41 -2.85 -4.94
C ILE A 93 -13.81 -2.64 -4.33
N PRO A 94 -14.82 -3.43 -4.73
CA PRO A 94 -16.15 -3.33 -4.17
C PRO A 94 -16.16 -3.34 -2.64
N PHE A 95 -16.94 -2.42 -2.04
CA PHE A 95 -17.11 -2.24 -0.59
C PHE A 95 -15.86 -1.82 0.20
N LEU A 96 -14.68 -1.79 -0.42
CA LEU A 96 -13.43 -1.44 0.24
C LEU A 96 -12.94 -0.04 -0.16
N GLY A 97 -13.20 0.39 -1.39
CA GLY A 97 -12.77 1.68 -1.92
C GLY A 97 -11.95 1.52 -3.19
N ALA A 98 -10.97 2.38 -3.38
CA ALA A 98 -10.04 2.31 -4.49
C ALA A 98 -8.59 2.38 -4.02
N LEU A 99 -7.68 1.88 -4.85
CA LEU A 99 -6.26 1.82 -4.56
C LEU A 99 -5.47 2.29 -5.78
N ILE A 100 -4.52 3.18 -5.53
CA ILE A 100 -3.49 3.54 -6.51
C ILE A 100 -2.21 2.74 -6.24
N SER A 101 -1.61 2.20 -7.31
CA SER A 101 -0.29 1.59 -7.23
C SER A 101 0.77 2.65 -7.56
N MET A 102 1.78 2.73 -6.70
CA MET A 102 2.94 3.60 -6.88
C MET A 102 4.17 2.73 -7.11
N LYS A 103 4.94 2.99 -8.18
CA LYS A 103 6.22 2.29 -8.39
C LYS A 103 7.30 2.77 -7.41
N ARG A 104 7.22 4.04 -7.00
CA ARG A 104 8.13 4.67 -6.05
C ARG A 104 7.30 5.28 -4.93
N HIS A 105 7.59 4.87 -3.69
CA HIS A 105 6.99 5.48 -2.51
C HIS A 105 7.58 6.88 -2.23
N PRO A 106 6.82 7.78 -1.58
CA PRO A 106 7.34 9.06 -1.09
C PRO A 106 8.61 8.85 -0.26
N ARG A 107 9.56 9.78 -0.40
CA ARG A 107 10.87 9.71 0.28
C ARG A 107 10.92 10.53 1.57
N ASP A 108 9.89 11.34 1.80
CA ASP A 108 9.75 12.23 2.94
C ASP A 108 8.27 12.37 3.33
N ALA A 109 8.01 12.64 4.61
CA ALA A 109 6.67 12.76 5.15
C ALA A 109 5.88 13.95 4.54
N ALA A 110 6.55 15.04 4.15
CA ALA A 110 5.88 16.21 3.59
C ALA A 110 5.30 15.92 2.19
N THR A 111 5.99 15.14 1.37
CA THR A 111 5.51 14.65 0.09
C THR A 111 4.40 13.63 0.28
N GLU A 112 4.52 12.73 1.26
CA GLU A 112 3.44 11.79 1.61
C GLU A 112 2.15 12.52 2.01
N ALA A 113 2.25 13.52 2.89
CA ALA A 113 1.12 14.36 3.30
C ALA A 113 0.54 15.18 2.14
N TYR A 114 1.38 15.68 1.22
CA TYR A 114 0.93 16.38 0.02
C TYR A 114 0.06 15.50 -0.88
N VAL A 115 0.48 14.26 -1.10
CA VAL A 115 -0.29 13.31 -1.91
C VAL A 115 -1.57 12.92 -1.17
N ALA A 116 -1.47 12.65 0.13
CA ALA A 116 -2.61 12.25 0.96
C ALA A 116 -3.68 13.33 1.06
N ILE A 117 -3.33 14.62 1.19
CA ILE A 117 -4.33 15.70 1.24
C ILE A 117 -5.02 15.93 -0.12
N GLY A 118 -4.37 15.56 -1.23
CA GLY A 118 -4.91 15.73 -2.57
C GLY A 118 -6.26 15.05 -2.79
N GLY A 119 -6.44 13.84 -2.22
CA GLY A 119 -7.68 13.08 -2.34
C GLY A 119 -8.86 13.77 -1.66
N PRO A 120 -8.81 14.02 -0.33
CA PRO A 120 -9.84 14.75 0.39
C PRO A 120 -10.15 16.12 -0.22
N VAL A 121 -9.15 16.88 -0.70
CA VAL A 121 -9.39 18.19 -1.34
C VAL A 121 -10.21 18.03 -2.61
N LEU A 122 -9.79 17.16 -3.55
CA LEU A 122 -10.52 17.01 -4.81
C LEU A 122 -11.86 16.30 -4.63
N GLY A 123 -11.92 15.32 -3.73
CA GLY A 123 -13.15 14.66 -3.32
C GLY A 123 -14.15 15.64 -2.70
N THR A 124 -13.68 16.63 -1.94
CA THR A 124 -14.54 17.70 -1.39
C THR A 124 -15.12 18.56 -2.50
N VAL A 125 -14.34 18.90 -3.52
CA VAL A 125 -14.83 19.61 -4.71
C VAL A 125 -15.89 18.78 -5.45
N GLY A 126 -15.68 17.48 -5.59
CA GLY A 126 -16.69 16.57 -6.16
C GLY A 126 -18.00 16.54 -5.36
N ALA A 127 -17.90 16.47 -4.03
CA ALA A 127 -19.06 16.50 -3.15
C ALA A 127 -19.79 17.85 -3.18
N LEU A 128 -19.07 18.98 -3.27
CA LEU A 128 -19.66 20.31 -3.47
C LEU A 128 -20.38 20.43 -4.81
N ALA A 129 -19.83 19.85 -5.88
CA ALA A 129 -20.49 19.82 -7.18
C ALA A 129 -21.80 19.02 -7.11
N ALA A 130 -21.78 17.86 -6.44
CA ALA A 130 -23.01 17.09 -6.18
C ALA A 130 -24.02 17.89 -5.35
N TYR A 131 -23.57 18.61 -4.33
CA TYR A 131 -24.43 19.46 -3.51
C TYR A 131 -25.08 20.59 -4.32
N GLY A 132 -24.30 21.30 -5.14
CA GLY A 132 -24.81 22.33 -6.03
C GLY A 132 -25.81 21.81 -7.06
N LEU A 133 -25.59 20.60 -7.60
CA LEU A 133 -26.57 19.92 -8.46
C LEU A 133 -27.83 19.52 -7.69
N GLY A 134 -27.70 19.12 -6.42
CA GLY A 134 -28.82 18.85 -5.53
C GLY A 134 -29.72 20.07 -5.35
N ILE A 135 -29.12 21.25 -5.13
CA ILE A 135 -29.83 22.53 -5.03
C ILE A 135 -30.49 22.90 -6.36
N TYR A 136 -29.74 22.82 -7.46
CA TYR A 136 -30.21 23.26 -8.77
C TYR A 136 -31.35 22.39 -9.34
N LEU A 137 -31.28 21.07 -9.12
CA LEU A 137 -32.25 20.10 -9.63
C LEU A 137 -33.30 19.68 -8.61
N ASP A 138 -33.21 20.19 -7.37
CA ASP A 138 -34.01 19.77 -6.21
C ASP A 138 -34.09 18.24 -6.07
N SER A 139 -32.93 17.58 -6.11
CA SER A 139 -32.85 16.13 -6.25
C SER A 139 -32.30 15.44 -4.99
N PRO A 140 -33.12 14.59 -4.32
CA PRO A 140 -32.68 13.81 -3.17
C PRO A 140 -31.48 12.90 -3.43
N LEU A 141 -31.30 12.46 -4.68
CA LEU A 141 -30.16 11.66 -5.11
C LEU A 141 -28.85 12.44 -4.94
N PHE A 142 -28.80 13.67 -5.44
CA PHE A 142 -27.60 14.49 -5.40
C PHE A 142 -27.28 14.99 -4.00
N TYR A 143 -28.29 15.28 -3.17
CA TYR A 143 -28.08 15.54 -1.74
C TYR A 143 -27.50 14.32 -1.01
N SER A 144 -28.05 13.12 -1.25
CA SER A 144 -27.48 11.87 -0.70
C SER A 144 -26.03 11.65 -1.14
N LEU A 145 -25.72 11.88 -2.41
CA LEU A 145 -24.36 11.77 -2.94
C LEU A 145 -23.42 12.81 -2.31
N ALA A 146 -23.87 14.05 -2.16
CA ALA A 146 -23.09 15.10 -1.49
C ALA A 146 -22.79 14.72 -0.03
N TYR A 147 -23.81 14.30 0.73
CA TYR A 147 -23.66 13.87 2.11
C TYR A 147 -22.64 12.74 2.25
N VAL A 148 -22.78 11.68 1.44
CA VAL A 148 -21.85 10.54 1.47
C VAL A 148 -20.46 10.95 0.97
N GLY A 149 -20.37 11.85 0.00
CA GLY A 149 -19.10 12.42 -0.45
C GLY A 149 -18.37 13.17 0.67
N PHE A 150 -19.06 14.07 1.39
CA PHE A 150 -18.47 14.77 2.53
C PHE A 150 -18.07 13.82 3.65
N LEU A 151 -18.94 12.87 3.98
CA LEU A 151 -18.65 11.83 4.97
C LEU A 151 -17.41 11.01 4.58
N LEU A 152 -17.30 10.59 3.32
CA LEU A 152 -16.16 9.82 2.83
C LEU A 152 -14.85 10.58 2.98
N ASN A 153 -14.82 11.85 2.57
CA ASN A 153 -13.62 12.68 2.71
C ASN A 153 -13.28 12.91 4.19
N LEU A 154 -14.28 13.12 5.05
CA LEU A 154 -14.08 13.31 6.48
C LEU A 154 -13.54 12.04 7.16
N LEU A 155 -14.07 10.87 6.79
CA LEU A 155 -13.56 9.58 7.26
C LEU A 155 -12.13 9.35 6.79
N ASN A 156 -11.81 9.67 5.53
CA ASN A 156 -10.43 9.55 5.03
C ASN A 156 -9.47 10.51 5.71
N LEU A 157 -9.93 11.62 6.30
CA LEU A 157 -9.11 12.47 7.15
C LEU A 157 -8.87 11.90 8.55
N LEU A 158 -9.53 10.82 8.99
CA LEU A 158 -9.22 10.24 10.30
C LEU A 158 -7.73 9.85 10.38
N PRO A 159 -7.03 10.15 11.49
CA PRO A 159 -5.59 9.91 11.62
C PRO A 159 -5.27 8.44 11.94
N ILE A 160 -5.74 7.54 11.08
CA ILE A 160 -5.70 6.08 11.19
C ILE A 160 -5.12 5.53 9.88
N HIS A 161 -4.05 4.74 9.93
CA HIS A 161 -3.57 4.01 8.75
C HIS A 161 -4.53 2.84 8.44
N PRO A 162 -4.97 2.60 7.19
CA PRO A 162 -4.42 3.08 5.92
C PRO A 162 -5.03 4.36 5.32
N LEU A 163 -5.88 5.08 6.05
CA LEU A 163 -6.57 6.28 5.59
C LEU A 163 -5.60 7.45 5.37
N ASP A 164 -6.03 8.45 4.59
CA ASP A 164 -5.20 9.60 4.22
C ASP A 164 -4.75 10.43 5.41
N GLY A 165 -5.62 10.63 6.39
CA GLY A 165 -5.31 11.32 7.64
C GLY A 165 -4.17 10.67 8.40
N GLY A 166 -4.07 9.33 8.35
CA GLY A 166 -2.94 8.59 8.92
C GLY A 166 -1.61 8.96 8.28
N ARG A 167 -1.61 9.16 6.96
CA ARG A 167 -0.46 9.61 6.15
C ARG A 167 -0.16 11.10 6.33
N ILE A 168 -1.17 11.96 6.46
CA ILE A 168 -0.98 13.39 6.75
C ILE A 168 -0.38 13.58 8.15
N SER A 169 -0.79 12.76 9.12
CA SER A 169 -0.31 12.81 10.50
C SER A 169 1.19 12.58 10.64
N THR A 170 1.84 11.87 9.69
CA THR A 170 3.30 11.68 9.71
C THR A 170 4.05 12.99 9.57
N ALA A 171 3.50 13.96 8.83
CA ALA A 171 4.08 15.28 8.60
C ALA A 171 3.66 16.32 9.64
N VAL A 172 2.49 16.16 10.28
CA VAL A 172 1.95 17.14 11.25
C VAL A 172 2.45 16.81 12.67
N THR A 173 1.95 15.73 13.26
CA THR A 173 2.37 15.25 14.59
C THR A 173 1.92 13.82 14.82
N ARG A 174 2.79 13.02 15.44
CA ARG A 174 2.51 11.62 15.81
C ARG A 174 1.41 11.50 16.88
N TRP A 175 1.15 12.58 17.64
CA TRP A 175 0.07 12.62 18.63
C TRP A 175 -1.32 12.49 18.01
N LEU A 176 -1.50 12.85 16.74
CA LEU A 176 -2.76 12.66 16.03
C LEU A 176 -3.17 11.18 15.95
N TRP A 177 -2.22 10.24 15.99
CA TRP A 177 -2.55 8.81 16.00
C TRP A 177 -3.28 8.38 17.28
N LEU A 178 -3.01 9.02 18.42
CA LEU A 178 -3.77 8.78 19.65
C LEU A 178 -5.20 9.31 19.53
N VAL A 179 -5.35 10.49 18.91
CA VAL A 179 -6.68 11.02 18.55
C VAL A 179 -7.40 10.04 17.63
N GLY A 180 -6.69 9.45 16.66
CA GLY A 180 -7.23 8.43 15.75
C GLY A 180 -7.68 7.16 16.45
N LEU A 181 -6.96 6.69 17.47
CA LEU A 181 -7.38 5.54 18.27
C LEU A 181 -8.71 5.82 18.98
N ILE A 182 -8.85 6.99 19.61
CA ILE A 182 -10.08 7.36 20.34
C ILE A 182 -11.24 7.60 19.35
N ALA A 183 -11.03 8.43 18.33
CA ALA A 183 -12.04 8.74 17.33
C ALA A 183 -12.50 7.48 16.58
N GLY A 184 -11.57 6.58 16.24
CA GLY A 184 -11.89 5.31 15.60
C GLY A 184 -12.80 4.43 16.44
N LEU A 185 -12.58 4.34 17.77
CA LEU A 185 -13.50 3.63 18.67
C LEU A 185 -14.90 4.24 18.64
N VAL A 186 -15.01 5.56 18.73
CA VAL A 186 -16.31 6.27 18.67
C VAL A 186 -17.03 5.94 17.36
N VAL A 187 -16.33 5.99 16.22
CA VAL A 187 -16.89 5.65 14.91
C VAL A 187 -17.35 4.20 14.85
N ILE A 188 -16.58 3.25 15.41
CA ILE A 188 -16.97 1.83 15.46
C ILE A 188 -18.26 1.64 16.28
N PHE A 189 -18.35 2.28 17.45
CA PHE A 189 -19.54 2.18 18.29
C PHE A 189 -20.78 2.76 17.60
N TYR A 190 -20.62 3.87 16.88
CA TYR A 190 -21.69 4.51 16.13
C TYR A 190 -22.12 3.69 14.90
N LEU A 191 -21.17 3.26 14.06
CA LEU A 191 -21.45 2.55 12.81
C LEU A 191 -21.75 1.06 13.02
N ARG A 192 -21.42 0.49 14.18
CA ARG A 192 -21.51 -0.96 14.51
C ARG A 192 -20.93 -1.87 13.42
N SER A 193 -19.90 -1.39 12.71
CA SER A 193 -19.35 -2.07 11.55
C SER A 193 -18.14 -2.92 11.91
N ILE A 194 -18.23 -4.21 11.59
CA ILE A 194 -17.13 -5.19 11.78
C ILE A 194 -15.91 -4.77 10.95
N LEU A 195 -16.10 -4.20 9.75
CA LEU A 195 -15.02 -3.78 8.88
C LEU A 195 -14.17 -2.67 9.53
N PHE A 196 -14.82 -1.63 10.07
CA PHE A 196 -14.13 -0.55 10.77
C PHE A 196 -13.39 -1.05 12.02
N PHE A 197 -13.95 -2.04 12.73
CA PHE A 197 -13.27 -2.68 13.85
C PHE A 197 -11.98 -3.38 13.42
N ILE A 198 -12.00 -4.13 12.31
CA ILE A 198 -10.81 -4.79 11.78
C ILE A 198 -9.73 -3.77 11.39
N ILE A 199 -10.11 -2.70 10.66
CA ILE A 199 -9.18 -1.62 10.26
C ILE A 199 -8.55 -0.97 11.48
N TRP A 200 -9.36 -0.63 12.49
CA TRP A 200 -8.87 -0.03 13.72
C TRP A 200 -7.96 -0.95 14.52
N ALA A 201 -8.30 -2.25 14.62
CA ALA A 201 -7.48 -3.23 15.32
C ALA A 201 -6.10 -3.40 14.66
N MET A 202 -6.06 -3.43 13.32
CA MET A 202 -4.80 -3.44 12.56
C MET A 202 -3.97 -2.19 12.83
N PHE A 203 -4.60 -1.01 12.82
CA PHE A 203 -3.91 0.25 13.14
C PHE A 203 -3.35 0.27 14.57
N ALA A 204 -4.14 -0.17 15.55
CA ALA A 204 -3.71 -0.26 16.94
C ALA A 204 -2.53 -1.23 17.11
N TYR A 205 -2.56 -2.37 16.41
CA TYR A 205 -1.48 -3.33 16.40
C TYR A 205 -0.20 -2.76 15.76
N ASP A 206 -0.32 -2.05 14.64
CA ASP A 206 0.82 -1.41 13.99
C ASP A 206 1.47 -0.33 14.87
N LEU A 207 0.67 0.47 15.58
CA LEU A 207 1.16 1.43 16.56
C LEU A 207 1.87 0.73 17.74
N TYR A 208 1.27 -0.32 18.29
CA TYR A 208 1.90 -1.11 19.34
C TYR A 208 3.25 -1.67 18.89
N LYS A 209 3.32 -2.22 17.67
CA LYS A 209 4.57 -2.72 17.09
C LYS A 209 5.59 -1.61 16.85
N LYS A 210 5.15 -0.40 16.54
CA LYS A 210 6.05 0.74 16.26
C LYS A 210 6.62 1.36 17.55
N PHE A 211 5.81 1.48 18.60
CA PHE A 211 6.17 2.23 19.81
C PHE A 211 6.53 1.35 21.03
N VAL A 212 5.95 0.15 21.13
CA VAL A 212 6.09 -0.71 22.32
C VAL A 212 6.97 -1.92 22.02
N SER A 213 6.84 -2.52 20.84
CA SER A 213 7.79 -3.56 20.43
C SER A 213 9.16 -2.91 20.23
N LYS A 214 10.14 -3.27 21.07
CA LYS A 214 11.57 -2.99 20.82
C LYS A 214 11.98 -3.72 19.55
N LYS A 215 11.64 -3.16 18.39
CA LYS A 215 12.13 -3.60 17.10
C LYS A 215 13.64 -3.48 17.19
N LYS A 216 14.36 -4.59 17.05
CA LYS A 216 15.83 -4.62 16.98
C LYS A 216 16.28 -3.86 15.72
N SER A 217 16.23 -2.53 15.77
CA SER A 217 16.86 -1.67 14.78
C SER A 217 18.34 -2.08 14.72
N GLY A 218 18.78 -2.53 13.54
CA GLY A 218 20.13 -3.07 13.35
C GLY A 218 20.27 -4.60 13.32
N GLN A 219 19.19 -5.38 13.34
CA GLN A 219 19.25 -6.83 13.09
C GLN A 219 19.90 -7.09 11.72
N THR A 220 21.09 -7.70 11.73
CA THR A 220 21.82 -8.03 10.51
C THR A 220 21.01 -9.04 9.71
N ARG A 221 20.66 -8.67 8.49
CA ARG A 221 20.06 -9.54 7.49
C ARG A 221 21.15 -10.08 6.58
N VAL A 222 20.88 -11.25 6.05
CA VAL A 222 21.80 -12.01 5.21
C VAL A 222 21.15 -12.24 3.87
N MET A 223 21.90 -11.99 2.80
CA MET A 223 21.51 -12.34 1.43
C MET A 223 22.61 -13.18 0.80
N ASN A 224 22.22 -14.32 0.23
CA ASN A 224 23.14 -15.23 -0.44
C ASN A 224 23.05 -15.03 -1.95
N ALA A 225 24.19 -15.04 -2.62
CA ALA A 225 24.30 -14.99 -4.07
C ALA A 225 25.34 -16.00 -4.52
N SER A 226 25.12 -16.61 -5.69
CA SER A 226 26.03 -17.61 -6.25
C SER A 226 26.40 -17.18 -7.66
N PHE A 227 27.69 -17.21 -7.98
CA PHE A 227 28.20 -16.80 -9.28
C PHE A 227 29.01 -17.92 -9.92
N GLN A 228 28.93 -18.02 -11.26
CA GLN A 228 29.71 -18.96 -12.05
C GLN A 228 30.90 -18.25 -12.68
N VAL A 229 32.09 -18.78 -12.45
CA VAL A 229 33.35 -18.27 -13.02
C VAL A 229 34.04 -19.41 -13.76
N ALA A 230 34.45 -19.18 -15.02
CA ALA A 230 35.24 -20.16 -15.75
C ALA A 230 36.63 -20.29 -15.11
N ALA A 231 37.00 -21.51 -14.72
CA ALA A 231 38.24 -21.77 -14.01
C ALA A 231 39.42 -21.95 -14.97
N ASP A 232 39.19 -22.52 -16.14
CA ASP A 232 40.24 -22.88 -17.10
C ASP A 232 41.10 -21.67 -17.53
N PRO A 233 40.52 -20.51 -17.92
CA PRO A 233 41.33 -19.33 -18.28
C PRO A 233 42.15 -18.78 -17.11
N LEU A 234 41.66 -18.95 -15.87
CA LEU A 234 42.37 -18.49 -14.67
C LEU A 234 43.56 -19.41 -14.36
N ILE A 235 43.40 -20.72 -14.52
CA ILE A 235 44.49 -21.69 -14.33
C ILE A 235 45.60 -21.46 -15.37
N GLU A 236 45.22 -21.23 -16.64
CA GLU A 236 46.16 -20.94 -17.73
C GLU A 236 46.96 -19.66 -17.50
N GLN A 237 46.35 -18.66 -16.86
CA GLN A 237 47.00 -17.40 -16.46
C GLN A 237 47.84 -17.53 -15.16
N GLY A 238 47.87 -18.72 -14.55
CA GLY A 238 48.67 -19.01 -13.36
C GLY A 238 48.02 -18.65 -12.02
N TYR A 239 46.70 -18.39 -11.98
CA TYR A 239 46.00 -18.11 -10.73
C TYR A 239 45.87 -19.38 -9.88
N LEU A 240 46.11 -19.23 -8.57
CA LEU A 240 45.91 -20.29 -7.58
C LEU A 240 44.45 -20.33 -7.13
N ILE A 241 43.72 -21.39 -7.49
CA ILE A 241 42.33 -21.60 -7.07
C ILE A 241 42.29 -22.07 -5.61
N PRO A 242 41.66 -21.32 -4.70
CA PRO A 242 41.52 -21.71 -3.29
C PRO A 242 40.70 -23.01 -3.11
N GLY A 243 40.82 -23.61 -1.92
CA GLY A 243 40.05 -24.80 -1.55
C GLY A 243 38.55 -24.51 -1.35
N PRO A 244 37.70 -25.55 -1.28
CA PRO A 244 36.24 -25.38 -1.20
C PRO A 244 35.74 -24.64 0.05
N GLU A 245 36.47 -24.79 1.16
CA GLU A 245 36.17 -24.19 2.46
C GLU A 245 36.77 -22.78 2.61
N HIS A 246 37.34 -22.21 1.55
CA HIS A 246 37.95 -20.89 1.62
C HIS A 246 36.89 -19.81 1.89
N LYS A 247 37.10 -19.08 2.99
CA LYS A 247 36.27 -17.93 3.38
C LYS A 247 37.11 -16.68 3.38
N ARG A 248 36.60 -15.62 2.78
CA ARG A 248 37.31 -14.35 2.67
C ARG A 248 36.34 -13.20 2.52
N ASP A 249 36.71 -12.07 3.11
CA ASP A 249 36.02 -10.81 2.90
C ASP A 249 36.31 -10.27 1.51
N LEU A 250 35.23 -10.00 0.79
CA LEU A 250 35.30 -9.34 -0.49
C LEU A 250 35.08 -7.86 -0.28
N PRO A 251 35.90 -7.01 -0.90
CA PRO A 251 35.54 -5.61 -1.00
C PRO A 251 34.30 -5.45 -1.90
N PHE A 252 33.54 -4.39 -1.63
CA PHE A 252 32.28 -4.13 -2.31
C PHE A 252 32.13 -2.66 -2.70
N LEU A 253 31.33 -2.43 -3.73
CA LEU A 253 30.84 -1.13 -4.12
C LEU A 253 29.31 -1.21 -4.18
N THR A 254 28.62 -0.29 -3.51
CA THR A 254 27.16 -0.22 -3.57
C THR A 254 26.72 1.01 -4.33
N TYR A 255 25.68 0.85 -5.16
CA TYR A 255 25.07 1.92 -5.93
C TYR A 255 23.58 1.63 -6.10
N SER A 256 22.81 2.65 -6.47
CA SER A 256 21.39 2.50 -6.79
C SER A 256 21.12 2.99 -8.19
N ASP A 257 20.19 2.35 -8.89
CA ASP A 257 19.72 2.86 -10.17
C ASP A 257 18.75 4.04 -9.98
N LEU A 258 18.31 4.61 -11.11
CA LEU A 258 17.35 5.71 -11.12
C LEU A 258 15.96 5.30 -10.62
N GLU A 259 15.63 4.01 -10.63
CA GLU A 259 14.38 3.47 -10.10
C GLU A 259 14.42 3.35 -8.56
N GLY A 260 15.62 3.28 -7.98
CA GLY A 260 15.87 3.18 -6.54
C GLY A 260 16.21 1.75 -6.08
N GLN A 261 16.42 0.82 -7.00
CA GLN A 261 16.91 -0.51 -6.73
C GLN A 261 18.40 -0.43 -6.35
N GLN A 262 18.75 -0.94 -5.17
CA GLN A 262 20.14 -0.96 -4.70
C GLN A 262 20.84 -2.23 -5.22
N PHE A 263 22.10 -2.07 -5.60
CA PHE A 263 22.98 -3.13 -6.04
C PHE A 263 24.24 -3.16 -5.18
N VAL A 264 24.79 -4.36 -5.01
CA VAL A 264 26.08 -4.60 -4.37
C VAL A 264 26.97 -5.31 -5.36
N LYS A 265 28.02 -4.62 -5.80
CA LYS A 265 29.06 -5.17 -6.66
C LYS A 265 30.21 -5.65 -5.79
N VAL A 266 30.48 -6.95 -5.81
CA VAL A 266 31.62 -7.57 -5.14
C VAL A 266 32.70 -7.84 -6.16
N TYR A 267 33.95 -7.68 -5.74
CA TYR A 267 35.10 -7.96 -6.59
C TYR A 267 36.12 -8.82 -5.85
N TRP A 268 36.71 -9.77 -6.56
CA TRP A 268 37.79 -10.60 -6.09
C TRP A 268 38.94 -10.55 -7.10
N GLU A 269 39.91 -9.69 -6.83
CA GLU A 269 41.09 -9.45 -7.68
C GLU A 269 41.87 -10.74 -7.97
N GLY A 270 42.09 -11.59 -6.96
CA GLY A 270 42.82 -12.86 -7.11
C GLY A 270 42.13 -13.94 -7.95
N LEU A 271 40.89 -13.74 -8.40
CA LEU A 271 40.19 -14.61 -9.36
C LEU A 271 39.65 -13.83 -10.56
N ASP A 272 40.06 -12.56 -10.72
CA ASP A 272 39.49 -11.59 -11.65
C ASP A 272 37.94 -11.63 -11.71
N PHE A 273 37.32 -11.86 -10.56
CA PHE A 273 35.89 -12.12 -10.46
C PHE A 273 35.15 -10.86 -10.04
N THR A 274 34.06 -10.56 -10.76
CA THR A 274 33.13 -9.49 -10.41
C THR A 274 31.70 -10.01 -10.41
N GLY A 275 31.00 -9.84 -9.29
CA GLY A 275 29.60 -10.24 -9.14
C GLY A 275 28.73 -9.03 -8.77
N THR A 276 27.55 -8.90 -9.38
CA THR A 276 26.57 -7.87 -9.03
C THR A 276 25.33 -8.51 -8.43
N ILE A 277 24.94 -8.08 -7.23
CA ILE A 277 23.82 -8.65 -6.48
C ILE A 277 22.74 -7.56 -6.31
N PRO A 278 21.52 -7.77 -6.85
CA PRO A 278 20.39 -6.88 -6.58
C PRO A 278 19.86 -7.10 -5.15
N MET A 279 19.75 -6.02 -4.38
CA MET A 279 19.22 -6.05 -3.02
C MET A 279 17.69 -6.20 -2.99
N MET A 280 17.12 -7.07 -2.16
CA MET A 280 15.65 -7.14 -2.04
C MET A 280 15.02 -5.91 -1.36
N GLU A 281 15.80 -5.20 -0.54
CA GLU A 281 15.40 -3.95 0.11
C GLU A 281 16.64 -3.08 0.34
N GLN A 282 16.45 -1.77 0.49
CA GLN A 282 17.56 -0.86 0.75
C GLN A 282 18.17 -1.09 2.14
N GLY A 283 19.50 -1.12 2.20
CA GLY A 283 20.23 -1.42 3.41
C GLY A 283 21.66 -0.89 3.43
N LEU A 284 22.16 -0.66 4.64
CA LEU A 284 23.57 -0.39 4.89
C LEU A 284 24.33 -1.70 4.89
N ILE A 285 25.19 -1.89 3.90
CA ILE A 285 26.03 -3.07 3.78
C ILE A 285 27.09 -3.02 4.86
N LYS A 286 27.12 -4.05 5.71
CA LYS A 286 28.12 -4.18 6.78
C LYS A 286 29.34 -4.96 6.30
N ARG A 287 29.11 -6.03 5.55
CA ARG A 287 30.15 -6.97 5.14
C ARG A 287 29.70 -7.77 3.93
N THR A 288 30.63 -8.05 3.02
CA THR A 288 30.47 -9.04 1.95
C THR A 288 31.60 -10.05 2.04
N HIS A 289 31.28 -11.34 1.94
CA HIS A 289 32.29 -12.38 2.04
C HIS A 289 31.92 -13.62 1.24
N VAL A 290 32.93 -14.39 0.84
CA VAL A 290 32.77 -15.72 0.27
C VAL A 290 32.55 -16.71 1.40
N THR A 291 31.50 -17.51 1.29
CA THR A 291 31.17 -18.55 2.25
C THR A 291 31.66 -19.92 1.80
N ARG A 292 31.64 -20.16 0.49
CA ARG A 292 32.00 -21.44 -0.12
C ARG A 292 32.44 -21.27 -1.58
N LEU A 293 33.35 -22.13 -2.01
CA LEU A 293 33.72 -22.33 -3.40
C LEU A 293 33.41 -23.77 -3.81
N GLU A 294 32.62 -23.97 -4.85
CA GLU A 294 32.40 -25.32 -5.40
C GLU A 294 32.98 -25.43 -6.79
N ARG A 295 33.71 -26.52 -7.05
CA ARG A 295 34.22 -26.84 -8.38
C ARG A 295 33.17 -27.68 -9.10
N GLN A 296 32.72 -27.23 -10.26
CA GLN A 296 31.74 -27.93 -11.08
C GLN A 296 32.35 -28.18 -12.46
N GLN A 297 32.56 -29.44 -12.79
CA GLN A 297 32.91 -29.84 -14.16
C GLN A 297 31.64 -29.79 -15.02
N LYS A 298 31.66 -29.01 -16.09
CA LYS A 298 30.63 -29.01 -17.13
C LYS A 298 31.21 -29.57 -18.43
N GLU A 299 30.34 -29.85 -19.39
CA GLU A 299 30.73 -30.36 -20.73
C GLU A 299 31.74 -29.41 -21.43
N ASP A 300 31.60 -28.09 -21.19
CA ASP A 300 32.42 -27.05 -21.83
C ASP A 300 33.66 -26.61 -21.00
N GLY A 301 33.94 -27.22 -19.84
CA GLY A 301 35.10 -26.86 -19.01
C GLY A 301 34.86 -26.87 -17.49
N LEU A 302 35.88 -26.50 -16.72
CA LEU A 302 35.81 -26.40 -15.27
C LEU A 302 35.26 -25.02 -14.86
N TYR A 303 34.25 -25.02 -13.99
CA TYR A 303 33.67 -23.80 -13.43
C TYR A 303 33.81 -23.76 -11.91
N LEU A 304 33.99 -22.56 -11.37
CA LEU A 304 33.94 -22.26 -9.95
C LEU A 304 32.60 -21.58 -9.63
N MET A 305 31.83 -22.21 -8.74
CA MET A 305 30.68 -21.61 -8.09
C MET A 305 31.16 -20.84 -6.88
N VAL A 306 31.11 -19.50 -6.96
CA VAL A 306 31.46 -18.61 -5.86
C VAL A 306 30.18 -18.26 -5.09
N HIS A 307 30.05 -18.77 -3.87
CA HIS A 307 28.95 -18.42 -2.98
C HIS A 307 29.35 -17.22 -2.13
N CYS A 308 28.67 -16.11 -2.36
CA CYS A 308 28.86 -14.85 -1.67
C CYS A 308 27.68 -14.60 -0.72
N GLN A 309 28.00 -14.00 0.42
CA GLN A 309 27.03 -13.57 1.40
C GLN A 309 27.18 -12.06 1.65
N VAL A 310 26.06 -11.36 1.58
CA VAL A 310 25.95 -9.93 1.88
C VAL A 310 25.23 -9.78 3.21
N GLU A 311 25.94 -9.26 4.20
CA GLU A 311 25.39 -8.86 5.48
C GLU A 311 25.03 -7.38 5.44
N TYR A 312 23.78 -7.06 5.73
CA TYR A 312 23.30 -5.69 5.71
C TYR A 312 22.33 -5.43 6.86
N ALA A 313 22.24 -4.19 7.31
CA ALA A 313 21.15 -3.73 8.15
C ALA A 313 20.16 -2.96 7.28
N LYS A 314 18.86 -3.20 7.47
CA LYS A 314 17.83 -2.39 6.82
C LYS A 314 18.05 -0.92 7.18
N TYR A 315 18.16 -0.07 6.16
CA TYR A 315 18.27 1.37 6.36
C TYR A 315 16.87 1.94 6.54
N GLU A 316 16.54 2.45 7.73
CA GLU A 316 15.36 3.30 7.93
C GLU A 316 15.86 4.76 7.86
N ASN A 317 15.31 5.55 6.94
CA ASN A 317 15.72 6.94 6.78
C ASN A 317 15.17 7.76 7.96
N ASP A 318 16.02 8.07 8.94
CA ASP A 318 15.63 8.86 10.11
C ASP A 318 15.16 10.27 9.73
N ALA A 319 15.67 10.83 8.61
CA ALA A 319 15.24 12.12 8.08
C ALA A 319 13.86 12.06 7.38
N TYR A 320 13.25 10.89 7.22
CA TYR A 320 11.92 10.76 6.62
C TYR A 320 10.86 11.60 7.34
N TYR A 321 10.95 11.68 8.67
CA TYR A 321 10.03 12.45 9.51
C TYR A 321 10.54 13.86 9.84
N ASP A 322 11.69 14.25 9.28
CA ASP A 322 12.24 15.58 9.48
C ASP A 322 11.50 16.57 8.58
N VAL A 323 10.56 17.29 9.19
CA VAL A 323 9.67 18.24 8.53
C VAL A 323 9.83 19.56 9.22
N THR A 324 10.13 20.60 8.45
CA THR A 324 10.34 21.95 8.99
C THR A 324 9.08 22.42 9.75
N PRO A 325 9.21 23.16 10.86
CA PRO A 325 8.06 23.61 11.66
C PRO A 325 7.00 24.35 10.83
N ALA A 326 7.41 25.20 9.89
CA ALA A 326 6.51 25.90 8.99
C ALA A 326 5.65 24.93 8.16
N THR A 327 6.24 23.84 7.66
CA THR A 327 5.54 22.82 6.88
C THR A 327 4.57 22.03 7.77
N ARG A 328 4.94 21.74 9.02
CA ARG A 328 4.03 21.10 9.99
C ARG A 328 2.79 21.94 10.24
N TRP A 329 2.96 23.23 10.49
CA TRP A 329 1.85 24.17 10.70
C TRP A 329 0.99 24.34 9.46
N LYS A 330 1.60 24.45 8.27
CA LYS A 330 0.86 24.55 7.01
C LYS A 330 -0.07 23.34 6.81
N TYR A 331 0.44 22.12 6.95
CA TYR A 331 -0.39 20.92 6.82
C TYR A 331 -1.37 20.76 7.96
N GLY A 332 -0.99 21.10 9.20
CA GLY A 332 -1.89 21.02 10.36
C GLY A 332 -3.09 21.96 10.22
N ILE A 333 -2.86 23.21 9.83
CA ILE A 333 -3.94 24.19 9.59
C ILE A 333 -4.81 23.74 8.41
N ALA A 334 -4.21 23.35 7.28
CA ALA A 334 -4.98 22.88 6.12
C ALA A 334 -5.85 21.65 6.45
N TYR A 335 -5.30 20.71 7.21
CA TYR A 335 -6.01 19.52 7.68
C TYR A 335 -7.19 19.87 8.58
N LEU A 336 -6.99 20.73 9.58
CA LEU A 336 -8.06 21.15 10.50
C LEU A 336 -9.15 21.95 9.80
N LEU A 337 -8.78 22.89 8.93
CA LEU A 337 -9.74 23.68 8.16
C LEU A 337 -10.57 22.79 7.25
N LEU A 338 -9.94 21.83 6.55
CA LEU A 338 -10.66 20.91 5.69
C LEU A 338 -11.61 20.00 6.49
N ALA A 339 -11.16 19.46 7.62
CA ALA A 339 -12.00 18.63 8.48
C ALA A 339 -13.20 19.42 9.04
N ALA A 340 -12.97 20.64 9.51
CA ALA A 340 -14.03 21.52 10.01
C ALA A 340 -15.03 21.88 8.90
N PHE A 341 -14.54 22.24 7.71
CA PHE A 341 -15.37 22.52 6.55
C PHE A 341 -16.25 21.32 6.17
N LEU A 342 -15.65 20.13 6.07
CA LEU A 342 -16.37 18.90 5.75
C LEU A 342 -17.44 18.57 6.79
N PHE A 343 -17.15 18.77 8.08
CA PHE A 343 -18.12 18.56 9.15
C PHE A 343 -19.30 19.52 9.04
N VAL A 344 -19.04 20.82 8.81
CA VAL A 344 -20.09 21.83 8.61
C VAL A 344 -20.94 21.49 7.39
N MET A 345 -20.31 21.23 6.23
CA MET A 345 -21.04 20.88 5.01
C MET A 345 -21.88 19.61 5.16
N MET A 346 -21.35 18.58 5.83
CA MET A 346 -22.11 17.36 6.11
C MET A 346 -23.35 17.64 6.95
N ARG A 347 -23.25 18.54 7.94
CA ARG A 347 -24.39 18.98 8.75
C ARG A 347 -25.40 19.77 7.94
N GLU A 348 -24.96 20.73 7.13
CA GLU A 348 -25.81 21.53 6.25
C GLU A 348 -26.62 20.64 5.30
N VAL A 349 -25.99 19.66 4.65
CA VAL A 349 -26.70 18.71 3.77
C VAL A 349 -27.71 17.86 4.54
N HIS A 350 -27.41 17.49 5.79
CA HIS A 350 -28.31 16.70 6.63
C HIS A 350 -29.55 17.47 7.11
N GLU A 351 -29.43 18.80 7.22
CA GLU A 351 -30.53 19.69 7.60
C GLU A 351 -31.47 20.01 6.41
N VAL A 352 -31.12 19.64 5.18
CA VAL A 352 -31.98 19.83 4.00
C VAL A 352 -33.29 19.04 4.15
N PRO A 353 -34.46 19.71 4.12
CA PRO A 353 -35.77 19.05 4.21
C PRO A 353 -35.95 18.06 3.04
N GLY A 354 -36.16 16.78 3.35
CA GLY A 354 -36.32 15.70 2.35
C GLY A 354 -35.38 14.51 2.52
N LEU A 355 -34.29 14.66 3.29
CA LEU A 355 -33.43 13.55 3.74
C LEU A 355 -33.90 12.93 5.07
N GLN A 356 -34.72 13.65 5.85
CA GLN A 356 -35.10 13.26 7.22
C GLN A 356 -36.32 12.31 7.30
N LEU A 357 -36.94 11.92 6.18
CA LEU A 357 -38.09 11.02 6.18
C LEU A 357 -38.09 10.12 4.94
N ARG A 358 -37.42 8.96 5.02
CA ARG A 358 -37.91 7.65 4.54
C ARG A 358 -37.01 6.50 4.99
#